data_AF-A0A3M2A8F1-F1
#
_entry.id   AF-A0A3M2A8F1-F1
#
_cell.length_a   1.000
_cell.length_b   1.000
_cell.length_c   1.000
_cell.angle_alpha   90.00
_cell.angle_beta   90.00
_cell.angle_gamma   90.00
#
_symmetry.space_group_name_H-M   'P 1'
#
loop_
_entity.id
_entity.type
_entity.pdbx_description
1 polymer ?
#
loop_
_entity_poly.entity_id
_entity_poly.type
_entity_poly.pdbx_seq_one_letter_code
_entity_poly.pdbx_strand_id
1 'polypeptide(L)'
;IRYSYNQQIKERASQIYREQADRIEVLPYTHNSISPTSYYGTWGSATCDVTGRCTFMDQDDDGNGIGDGIRDFFDPYDGNNDDFRANPTNTAPWVTYRGRTTYRRTNIHTAFTFARLVRYGVETGKAVGIIVWYFEPSTGRYKSVTGFVIKERP
;
A
#
# COMPACT_ATOMS: atom_id res chain seq x y z
N ILE A 1 10.06 -3.71 29.22
CA ILE A 1 9.14 -2.62 28.77
C ILE A 1 9.20 -2.38 27.24
N ARG A 2 10.32 -2.59 26.53
CA ARG A 2 10.46 -2.33 25.08
C ARG A 2 9.50 -3.14 24.17
N TYR A 3 9.17 -4.38 24.52
CA TYR A 3 8.23 -5.22 23.76
C TYR A 3 6.82 -4.61 23.67
N SER A 4 6.32 -4.07 24.79
CA SER A 4 5.02 -3.39 24.85
C SER A 4 4.97 -2.16 23.95
N TYR A 5 6.09 -1.46 23.79
CA TYR A 5 6.15 -0.24 22.98
C TYR A 5 6.06 -0.53 21.47
N ASN A 6 6.83 -1.50 20.97
CA ASN A 6 6.77 -1.89 19.55
C ASN A 6 5.40 -2.51 19.22
N GLN A 7 4.82 -3.27 20.15
CA GLN A 7 3.47 -3.79 20.00
C GLN A 7 2.42 -2.67 19.89
N GLN A 8 2.52 -1.63 20.73
CA GLN A 8 1.60 -0.48 20.63
C GLN A 8 1.71 0.28 19.30
N ILE A 9 2.91 0.44 18.73
CA ILE A 9 3.06 1.06 17.40
C ILE A 9 2.41 0.18 16.33
N LYS A 10 2.65 -1.14 16.38
CA LYS A 10 2.04 -2.09 15.46
C LYS A 10 0.52 -2.07 15.54
N GLU A 11 -0.03 -2.03 16.75
CA GLU A 11 -1.47 -1.90 16.99
C GLU A 11 -2.01 -0.59 16.43
N ARG A 12 -1.30 0.53 16.64
CA ARG A 12 -1.69 1.83 16.07
C ARG A 12 -1.64 1.85 14.54
N ALA A 13 -0.60 1.26 13.93
CA ALA A 13 -0.50 1.12 12.48
C ALA A 13 -1.65 0.25 11.93
N SER A 14 -1.99 -0.84 12.62
CA SER A 14 -3.12 -1.71 12.28
C SER A 14 -4.46 -0.99 12.39
N GLN A 15 -4.61 -0.11 13.38
CA GLN A 15 -5.80 0.73 13.54
C GLN A 15 -5.91 1.72 12.37
N ILE A 16 -4.84 2.42 12.02
CA ILE A 16 -4.82 3.36 10.88
C ILE A 16 -5.19 2.63 9.58
N TYR A 17 -4.64 1.42 9.37
CA TYR A 17 -5.00 0.59 8.22
C TYR A 17 -6.51 0.34 8.16
N ARG A 18 -7.14 -0.10 9.27
CA ARG A 18 -8.58 -0.36 9.32
C ARG A 18 -9.40 0.90 9.08
N GLU A 19 -9.02 2.01 9.71
CA GLU A 19 -9.70 3.31 9.51
C GLU A 19 -9.66 3.74 8.03
N GLN A 20 -8.56 3.49 7.32
CA GLN A 20 -8.49 3.76 5.87
C GLN A 20 -9.29 2.75 5.04
N ALA A 21 -9.26 1.47 5.39
CA ALA A 21 -10.01 0.42 4.70
C ALA A 21 -11.52 0.71 4.79
N ASP A 22 -12.03 0.92 6.01
CA ASP A 22 -13.44 1.26 6.27
C ASP A 22 -13.85 2.53 5.51
N ARG A 23 -12.97 3.54 5.48
CA ARG A 23 -13.20 4.77 4.71
C ARG A 23 -13.30 4.47 3.22
N ILE A 24 -12.40 3.68 2.64
CA ILE A 24 -12.40 3.33 1.21
C ILE A 24 -13.65 2.52 0.85
N GLU A 25 -14.09 1.62 1.73
CA GLU A 25 -15.28 0.80 1.52
C GLU A 25 -16.55 1.65 1.37
N VAL A 26 -16.71 2.72 2.14
CA VAL A 26 -17.89 3.60 2.03
C VAL A 26 -17.80 4.63 0.91
N LEU A 27 -16.61 4.88 0.34
CA LEU A 27 -16.46 5.85 -0.75
C LEU A 27 -17.12 5.35 -2.05
N PRO A 28 -17.73 6.24 -2.84
CA PRO A 28 -18.26 5.86 -4.15
C PRO A 28 -17.12 5.50 -5.10
N TYR A 29 -17.37 4.61 -6.07
CA TYR A 29 -16.38 4.14 -7.05
C TYR A 29 -15.62 5.28 -7.77
N THR A 30 -16.33 6.37 -8.04
CA THR A 30 -15.84 7.54 -8.77
C THR A 30 -15.14 8.57 -7.88
N HIS A 31 -14.97 8.32 -6.57
CA HIS A 31 -14.38 9.30 -5.67
C HIS A 31 -12.90 9.57 -6.01
N ASN A 32 -12.50 10.84 -6.03
CA ASN A 32 -11.14 11.26 -6.41
C ASN A 32 -10.05 10.65 -5.53
N SER A 33 -10.31 10.42 -4.24
CA SER A 33 -9.35 9.77 -3.34
C SER A 33 -9.04 8.30 -3.67
N ILE A 34 -9.86 7.66 -4.49
CA ILE A 34 -9.66 6.29 -4.96
C ILE A 34 -9.66 6.19 -6.50
N SER A 35 -9.43 7.31 -7.17
CA SER A 35 -9.38 7.40 -8.63
C SER A 35 -8.03 8.01 -9.00
N PRO A 36 -7.02 7.17 -9.30
CA PRO A 36 -5.74 7.69 -9.72
C PRO A 36 -5.85 8.35 -11.09
N THR A 37 -4.96 9.30 -11.38
CA THR A 37 -4.85 9.92 -12.71
C THR A 37 -4.27 8.97 -13.75
N SER A 38 -3.47 7.99 -13.31
CA SER A 38 -2.86 6.95 -14.13
C SER A 38 -2.61 5.70 -13.29
N TYR A 39 -2.58 4.54 -13.93
CA TYR A 39 -2.16 3.29 -13.31
C TYR A 39 -0.70 3.02 -13.66
N TYR A 40 0.05 2.45 -12.71
CA TYR A 40 1.45 2.10 -12.94
C TYR A 40 1.56 0.84 -13.80
N GLY A 41 2.41 0.88 -14.83
CA GLY A 41 2.72 -0.28 -15.67
C GLY A 41 1.47 -1.06 -16.13
N THR A 42 1.46 -2.35 -15.80
CA THR A 42 0.39 -3.30 -16.18
C THR A 42 -0.85 -3.23 -15.28
N TRP A 43 -0.82 -2.45 -14.20
CA TRP A 43 -1.95 -2.36 -13.25
C TRP A 43 -3.16 -1.65 -13.86
N GLY A 44 -3.00 -0.99 -15.00
CA GLY A 44 -4.11 -0.46 -15.81
C GLY A 44 -4.97 -1.55 -16.44
N SER A 45 -4.56 -2.82 -16.44
CA SER A 45 -5.36 -3.93 -16.97
C SER A 45 -5.16 -5.18 -16.12
N ALA A 46 -5.25 -5.04 -14.80
CA ALA A 46 -5.07 -6.16 -13.91
C ALA A 46 -6.26 -7.12 -13.98
N THR A 47 -5.97 -8.41 -13.89
CA THR A 47 -6.99 -9.47 -13.83
C THR A 47 -6.84 -10.22 -12.51
N CYS A 48 -7.96 -10.67 -11.94
CA CYS A 48 -7.96 -11.53 -10.76
C CYS A 48 -8.58 -12.88 -11.13
N ASP A 49 -7.96 -13.96 -10.65
CA ASP A 49 -8.47 -15.31 -10.81
C ASP A 49 -9.56 -15.63 -9.76
N VAL A 50 -10.20 -16.79 -9.91
CA VAL A 50 -11.23 -17.29 -8.98
C VAL A 50 -10.68 -17.66 -7.61
N THR A 51 -9.36 -17.76 -7.46
CA THR A 51 -8.68 -18.03 -6.18
C THR A 51 -8.31 -16.75 -5.43
N GLY A 52 -8.62 -15.58 -6.02
CA GLY A 52 -8.34 -14.27 -5.44
C GLY A 52 -6.91 -13.76 -5.69
N ARG A 53 -6.13 -14.41 -6.56
CA ARG A 53 -4.82 -13.90 -6.98
C ARG A 53 -5.02 -12.93 -8.13
N CYS A 54 -4.43 -11.75 -8.01
CA CYS A 54 -4.49 -10.72 -9.02
C CYS A 54 -3.12 -10.45 -9.61
N THR A 55 -3.04 -10.12 -10.90
CA THR A 55 -1.76 -9.91 -11.61
C THR A 55 -0.92 -8.78 -11.03
N PHE A 56 -1.54 -7.78 -10.38
CA PHE A 56 -0.81 -6.71 -9.69
C PHE A 56 -0.04 -7.22 -8.45
N MET A 57 -0.33 -8.43 -7.96
CA MET A 57 0.36 -9.04 -6.82
C MET A 57 1.58 -9.87 -7.22
N ASP A 58 1.83 -10.06 -8.51
CA ASP A 58 2.94 -10.90 -8.99
C ASP A 58 4.17 -10.06 -9.34
N GLN A 59 4.06 -8.72 -9.29
CA GLN A 59 5.16 -7.80 -9.54
C GLN A 59 5.94 -7.54 -8.24
N ASP A 60 7.23 -7.84 -8.29
CA ASP A 60 8.26 -7.60 -7.27
C ASP A 60 9.50 -7.20 -8.07
N ASP A 61 9.39 -6.06 -8.77
CA ASP A 61 10.41 -5.50 -9.62
C ASP A 61 10.53 -4.02 -9.25
N ASP A 62 11.52 -3.74 -8.40
CA ASP A 62 11.91 -2.42 -7.90
C ASP A 62 12.54 -1.52 -9.00
N GLY A 63 12.35 -1.89 -10.28
CA GLY A 63 12.84 -1.15 -11.44
C GLY A 63 14.27 -1.51 -11.85
N ASN A 64 14.92 -2.46 -11.16
CA ASN A 64 16.25 -2.96 -11.52
C ASN A 64 16.26 -4.46 -11.91
N GLY A 65 15.10 -5.14 -11.89
CA GLY A 65 14.97 -6.57 -12.17
C GLY A 65 15.31 -7.48 -11.00
N ILE A 66 15.54 -6.94 -9.79
CA ILE A 66 15.83 -7.67 -8.55
C ILE A 66 14.88 -7.17 -7.46
N GLY A 67 13.76 -7.87 -7.28
CA GLY A 67 12.84 -7.60 -6.16
C GLY A 67 13.53 -7.65 -4.80
N ASP A 68 13.09 -6.78 -3.88
CA ASP A 68 13.55 -6.76 -2.49
C ASP A 68 12.80 -7.78 -1.60
N GLY A 69 11.93 -8.57 -2.24
CA GLY A 69 11.09 -9.59 -1.60
C GLY A 69 9.76 -9.05 -1.11
N ILE A 70 9.42 -7.80 -1.42
CA ILE A 70 8.13 -7.17 -1.15
C ILE A 70 7.51 -6.78 -2.49
N ARG A 71 6.34 -7.36 -2.77
CA ARG A 71 5.59 -7.04 -4.00
C ARG A 71 5.32 -5.55 -4.07
N ASP A 72 5.62 -4.92 -5.21
CA ASP A 72 5.54 -3.47 -5.44
C ASP A 72 4.19 -2.87 -5.06
N PHE A 73 3.09 -3.62 -5.25
CA PHE A 73 1.75 -3.16 -4.90
C PHE A 73 1.57 -2.90 -3.39
N PHE A 74 2.40 -3.55 -2.57
CA PHE A 74 2.47 -3.40 -1.12
C PHE A 74 3.75 -2.69 -0.66
N ASP A 75 4.60 -2.27 -1.60
CA ASP A 75 5.86 -1.59 -1.31
C ASP A 75 5.72 -0.07 -1.49
N PRO A 76 6.01 0.74 -0.45
CA PRO A 76 6.09 2.18 -0.58
C PRO A 76 7.32 2.72 -1.34
N TYR A 77 8.37 1.93 -1.59
CA TYR A 77 9.64 2.36 -2.17
C TYR A 77 10.14 1.44 -3.31
N ASP A 78 11.09 1.95 -4.09
CA ASP A 78 11.69 1.33 -5.27
C ASP A 78 13.11 0.83 -4.97
N GLY A 79 13.22 0.01 -3.91
CA GLY A 79 14.46 -0.60 -3.45
C GLY A 79 14.36 -0.96 -1.97
N ASN A 80 15.50 -1.29 -1.33
CA ASN A 80 15.48 -1.73 0.06
C ASN A 80 14.88 -0.67 1.01
N ASN A 81 13.73 -1.02 1.57
CA ASN A 81 12.94 -0.15 2.43
C ASN A 81 13.68 0.41 3.66
N ASP A 82 14.69 -0.30 4.17
CA ASP A 82 15.49 0.15 5.31
C ASP A 82 16.34 1.40 4.96
N ASP A 83 16.70 1.60 3.69
CA ASP A 83 17.53 2.72 3.23
C ASP A 83 16.74 4.04 3.21
N PHE A 84 15.41 3.97 3.09
CA PHE A 84 14.53 5.13 3.06
C PHE A 84 14.21 5.70 4.45
N ARG A 85 14.80 5.16 5.52
CA ARG A 85 14.59 5.64 6.90
C ARG A 85 14.85 7.13 7.07
N ALA A 86 15.87 7.66 6.39
CA ALA A 86 16.23 9.08 6.45
C ALA A 86 15.25 9.96 5.65
N ASN A 87 14.63 9.41 4.60
CA ASN A 87 13.74 10.13 3.69
C ASN A 87 12.43 9.34 3.47
N PRO A 88 11.61 9.15 4.52
CA PRO A 88 10.49 8.21 4.48
C PRO A 88 9.29 8.66 3.64
N THR A 89 9.40 9.82 2.99
CA THR A 89 8.39 10.38 2.08
C THR A 89 8.84 10.33 0.62
N ASN A 90 10.06 9.89 0.34
CA ASN A 90 10.54 9.66 -1.02
C ASN A 90 10.03 8.29 -1.51
N THR A 91 8.72 8.19 -1.68
CA THR A 91 8.06 6.96 -2.09
C THR A 91 8.22 6.69 -3.58
N ALA A 92 8.04 5.44 -3.98
CA ALA A 92 8.08 5.04 -5.37
C ALA A 92 7.00 5.72 -6.23
N PRO A 93 7.18 5.82 -7.56
CA PRO A 93 6.26 6.52 -8.46
C PRO A 93 4.84 5.94 -8.52
N TRP A 94 4.67 4.65 -8.19
CA TRP A 94 3.37 3.98 -8.18
C TRP A 94 2.56 4.24 -6.90
N VAL A 95 3.17 4.90 -5.91
CA VAL A 95 2.62 5.08 -4.58
C VAL A 95 2.03 6.48 -4.46
N THR A 96 0.75 6.56 -4.10
CA THR A 96 0.11 7.82 -3.76
C THR A 96 0.21 8.05 -2.26
N TYR A 97 1.22 8.80 -1.83
CA TYR A 97 1.37 9.20 -0.43
C TYR A 97 0.15 9.97 0.09
N ARG A 98 -0.34 9.59 1.29
CA ARG A 98 -1.54 10.19 1.90
C ARG A 98 -1.25 11.00 3.14
N GLY A 99 -0.31 10.57 3.97
CA GLY A 99 0.01 11.33 5.16
C GLY A 99 0.92 10.65 6.15
N ARG A 100 1.20 11.40 7.22
CA ARG A 100 2.02 11.00 8.36
C ARG A 100 1.25 11.24 9.65
N THR A 101 1.22 10.24 10.51
CA THR A 101 0.76 10.35 11.90
C THR A 101 1.91 10.05 12.84
N THR A 102 2.20 10.96 13.76
CA THR A 102 3.24 10.73 14.77
C THR A 102 2.62 10.10 16.01
N TYR A 103 3.10 8.93 16.40
CA TYR A 103 2.71 8.25 17.64
C TYR A 103 3.95 7.98 18.49
N ARG A 104 3.97 8.55 19.70
CA ARG A 104 5.07 8.40 20.68
C ARG A 104 6.49 8.61 20.10
N ARG A 105 6.65 9.59 19.20
CA ARG A 105 7.90 9.93 18.46
C ARG A 105 8.25 9.01 17.29
N THR A 106 7.37 8.07 16.95
CA THR A 106 7.47 7.29 15.72
C THR A 106 6.53 7.87 14.67
N ASN A 107 7.05 8.10 13.48
CA ASN A 107 6.23 8.48 12.34
C ASN A 107 5.67 7.21 11.70
N ILE A 108 4.34 7.15 11.62
CA ILE A 108 3.59 6.14 10.89
C ILE A 108 3.10 6.82 9.62
N HIS A 109 3.43 6.24 8.48
CA HIS A 109 3.14 6.75 7.16
C HIS A 109 2.02 5.94 6.53
N THR A 110 1.26 6.58 5.65
CA THR A 110 0.16 5.93 4.94
C THR A 110 0.15 6.36 3.49
N ALA A 111 -0.01 5.39 2.59
CA ALA A 111 -0.11 5.61 1.16
C ALA A 111 -1.02 4.57 0.52
N PHE A 112 -1.45 4.86 -0.71
CA PHE A 112 -2.27 3.97 -1.51
C PHE A 112 -1.62 3.62 -2.84
N THR A 113 -1.88 2.40 -3.31
CA THR A 113 -1.59 1.92 -4.66
C THR A 113 -2.90 1.57 -5.35
N PHE A 114 -2.93 1.57 -6.68
CA PHE A 114 -4.16 1.42 -7.43
C PHE A 114 -3.98 0.49 -8.63
N ALA A 115 -4.95 -0.39 -8.85
CA ALA A 115 -5.04 -1.22 -10.05
C ALA A 115 -6.46 -1.23 -10.61
N ARG A 116 -6.60 -1.14 -11.93
CA ARG A 116 -7.87 -1.30 -12.64
C ARG A 116 -8.12 -2.79 -12.87
N LEU A 117 -9.25 -3.29 -12.38
CA LEU A 117 -9.66 -4.67 -12.56
C LEU A 117 -10.46 -4.81 -13.85
N VAL A 118 -9.99 -5.70 -14.72
CA VAL A 118 -10.60 -5.96 -16.02
C VAL A 118 -10.98 -7.44 -16.10
N ARG A 119 -12.17 -7.73 -16.62
CA ARG A 119 -12.63 -9.08 -16.94
C ARG A 119 -13.14 -9.11 -18.37
N TYR A 120 -12.60 -10.00 -19.20
CA TYR A 120 -12.93 -10.11 -20.63
C TYR A 120 -12.85 -8.76 -21.39
N GLY A 121 -11.86 -7.92 -21.06
CA GLY A 121 -11.67 -6.61 -21.68
C GLY A 121 -12.57 -5.48 -21.16
N VAL A 122 -13.47 -5.78 -20.21
CA VAL A 122 -14.35 -4.79 -19.57
C VAL A 122 -13.88 -4.50 -18.16
N GLU A 123 -13.83 -3.22 -17.78
CA GLU A 123 -13.52 -2.81 -16.41
C GLU A 123 -14.66 -3.23 -15.46
N THR A 124 -14.35 -4.12 -14.52
CA THR A 124 -15.29 -4.61 -13.52
C THR A 124 -15.10 -3.94 -12.16
N GLY A 125 -13.99 -3.26 -11.96
CA GLY A 125 -13.72 -2.56 -10.70
C GLY A 125 -12.30 -2.03 -10.60
N LYS A 126 -11.89 -1.73 -9.37
CA LYS A 126 -10.53 -1.31 -9.03
C LYS A 126 -10.10 -1.91 -7.70
N ALA A 127 -8.82 -2.21 -7.59
CA ALA A 127 -8.18 -2.53 -6.32
C ALA A 127 -7.48 -1.29 -5.78
N VAL A 128 -7.68 -1.01 -4.49
CA VAL A 128 -6.96 0.03 -3.75
C VAL A 128 -6.09 -0.66 -2.72
N GLY A 129 -4.78 -0.68 -2.95
CA GLY A 129 -3.81 -1.14 -1.97
C GLY A 129 -3.61 -0.08 -0.90
N ILE A 130 -3.55 -0.52 0.35
CA ILE A 130 -3.34 0.32 1.52
C ILE A 130 -2.02 -0.11 2.14
N ILE A 131 -1.10 0.85 2.23
CA ILE A 131 0.23 0.64 2.78
C ILE A 131 0.35 1.54 4.00
N VAL A 132 0.48 0.95 5.18
CA VAL A 132 0.80 1.66 6.41
C VAL A 132 2.16 1.17 6.90
N TRP A 133 3.15 2.04 6.97
CA TRP A 133 4.50 1.65 7.37
C TRP A 133 5.12 2.59 8.38
N TYR A 134 6.12 2.09 9.08
CA TYR A 134 6.90 2.83 10.05
C TYR A 134 8.29 2.19 10.20
N PHE A 135 9.24 2.97 10.70
CA PHE A 135 10.55 2.46 11.08
C PHE A 135 10.56 2.19 12.57
N GLU A 136 10.84 0.95 12.96
CA GLU A 136 10.82 0.54 14.36
C GLU A 136 11.91 1.29 15.14
N PRO A 137 11.60 2.03 16.22
CA PRO A 137 12.60 2.89 16.88
C PRO A 137 13.76 2.14 17.51
N SER A 138 13.58 0.88 17.88
CA SER A 138 14.62 0.06 18.52
C SER A 138 15.66 -0.46 17.53
N THR A 139 15.24 -0.82 16.32
CA THR A 139 16.10 -1.50 15.34
C THR A 139 16.35 -0.64 14.10
N GLY A 140 15.54 0.41 13.90
CA GLY A 140 15.50 1.20 12.69
C GLY A 140 14.92 0.47 11.48
N ARG A 141 14.43 -0.77 11.65
CA ARG A 141 13.95 -1.60 10.55
C ARG A 141 12.56 -1.20 10.11
N TYR A 142 12.32 -1.30 8.82
CA TYR A 142 11.03 -1.15 8.19
C TYR A 142 10.05 -2.19 8.73
N LYS A 143 8.84 -1.72 8.99
CA LYS A 143 7.67 -2.53 9.35
C LYS A 143 6.46 -1.95 8.66
N SER A 144 5.59 -2.83 8.17
CA SER A 144 4.36 -2.42 7.53
C SER A 144 3.17 -3.29 7.91
N VAL A 145 2.00 -2.71 7.70
CA VAL A 145 0.70 -3.36 7.66
C VAL A 145 0.11 -2.99 6.32
N THR A 146 -0.11 -4.01 5.50
CA THR A 146 -0.58 -3.84 4.13
C THR A 146 -1.80 -4.70 3.86
N GLY A 147 -2.55 -4.31 2.84
CA GLY A 147 -3.73 -5.03 2.39
C GLY A 147 -4.38 -4.24 1.26
N PHE A 148 -5.54 -4.67 0.80
CA PHE A 148 -6.24 -3.99 -0.27
C PHE A 148 -7.74 -4.15 -0.14
N VAL A 149 -8.47 -3.20 -0.73
CA VAL A 149 -9.92 -3.24 -0.86
C VAL A 149 -10.26 -3.27 -2.34
N ILE A 150 -11.19 -4.14 -2.73
CA ILE A 150 -11.75 -4.16 -4.08
C ILE A 150 -13.03 -3.33 -4.08
N LYS A 151 -13.11 -2.39 -5.03
CA LYS A 151 -14.31 -1.62 -5.32
C LYS A 151 -14.85 -2.08 -6.65
N GLU A 152 -16.03 -2.71 -6.62
CA GLU A 152 -16.75 -3.08 -7.82
C GLU A 152 -17.28 -1.84 -8.53
N ARG A 153 -17.27 -1.89 -9.86
CA ARG A 153 -17.92 -0.87 -10.68
C ARG A 153 -19.44 -1.11 -10.63
N PRO A 154 -20.24 -0.10 -10.25
CA PRO A 154 -21.71 -0.20 -10.26
C PRO A 154 -22.28 -0.48 -11.65
#